data_AF-A0A2H6JBH2-F1
#
_entry.id   AF-A0A2H6JBH2-F1
#
_cell.length_a   1.000
_cell.length_b   1.000
_cell.length_c   1.000
_cell.angle_alpha   90.00
_cell.angle_beta   90.00
_cell.angle_gamma   90.00
#
_symmetry.space_group_name_H-M   'P 1'
#
loop_
_entity.id
_entity.type
_entity.pdbx_description
1 polymer ?
#
loop_
_entity_poly.entity_id
_entity_poly.type
_entity_poly.pdbx_seq_one_letter_code
_entity_poly.pdbx_strand_id
1 'polypeptide(L)'
;MTDSLPLTALRVPERHAPTAGALDLRVPAVRTWIRALPLANVGETARRLFYALREANRQEAAPAKRLAALELLQEPLALADHALDRHVVGRTFPLSDKQRRIADLARVLQTEMADGYKIVVLDLLREEPPDRHLLATAVRHAQDHLTGILLKSCLVYAPVPDGVWRELHILYRAAERYGILEMQVSAPGPQRRAATVADGYLRTLLLGASCLYRLRQGEQIRLARLLEDWAPAVRLLPLKDAPAPDADLLVVDLDADAPPAYLRHLQPRDPATCRVLDTRGLTTYVREALARPARRTHDVLKGEHPDPDTLRRLVPVWDLVSRRSFRRSAQSGEVLVIIGLYALHRTLCKATGSTSEHGACARLLKEDLDDPRARFTSKNLPQHDGDLPDVWDMVYEQVDPQRGPAAVTVLLSPSDGELDRTAQEWRMKNISAGGCCLLWGHEGPGRAQVGELIGIRQGAGATHRWHVGVIRRMMADGAKGLEIGVQLIAPWAVPAALRGAAHGRERAVHRRTLHLPGIDALQQPPSLITEPHTHRAGDTLTLVTADDERHIRLTQQVEDTGLFAQFQFDEAESPDSGGDHDPQAFDSLWSVL
;
A
#
# COMPACT_ATOMS: atom_id res chain seq x y z
N MET A 1 19.09 29.81 -25.42
CA MET A 1 20.08 28.93 -24.79
C MET A 1 19.66 27.50 -25.11
N THR A 2 20.46 26.80 -25.90
CA THR A 2 20.24 25.39 -26.27
C THR A 2 20.37 24.52 -25.02
N ASP A 3 19.24 24.17 -24.42
CA ASP A 3 19.19 23.25 -23.29
C ASP A 3 19.61 21.86 -23.79
N SER A 4 20.87 21.50 -23.54
CA SER A 4 21.44 20.22 -23.92
C SER A 4 20.78 19.14 -23.05
N LEU A 5 20.01 18.23 -23.66
CA LEU A 5 19.45 17.09 -22.95
C LEU A 5 20.61 16.26 -22.37
N PRO A 6 20.63 15.97 -21.05
CA PRO A 6 21.70 15.18 -20.43
C PRO A 6 21.50 13.68 -20.72
N LEU A 7 21.49 13.30 -22.00
CA LEU A 7 21.22 11.92 -22.46
C LEU A 7 22.21 10.90 -21.91
N THR A 8 23.40 11.33 -21.50
CA THR A 8 24.41 10.48 -20.82
C THR A 8 23.94 9.91 -19.47
N ALA A 9 22.88 10.48 -18.89
CA ALA A 9 22.29 9.94 -17.67
C ALA A 9 21.28 8.81 -17.91
N LEU A 10 20.90 8.51 -19.18
CA LEU A 10 20.20 7.27 -19.51
C LEU A 10 21.19 6.11 -19.45
N ARG A 11 21.11 5.28 -18.41
CA ARG A 11 22.02 4.14 -18.24
C ARG A 11 21.64 3.05 -19.22
N VAL A 12 22.53 2.70 -20.13
CA VAL A 12 22.38 1.57 -21.07
C VAL A 12 23.70 0.83 -21.16
N PRO A 13 23.69 -0.50 -21.39
CA PRO A 13 24.93 -1.25 -21.54
C PRO A 13 25.68 -0.86 -22.81
N GLU A 14 27.00 -1.04 -22.80
CA GLU A 14 27.81 -0.98 -24.02
C GLU A 14 27.39 -2.08 -25.00
N ARG A 15 27.44 -1.73 -26.29
CA ARG A 15 26.98 -2.59 -27.38
C ARG A 15 28.14 -3.02 -28.26
N HIS A 16 28.03 -4.24 -28.76
CA HIS A 16 29.00 -4.87 -29.65
C HIS A 16 28.28 -5.52 -30.83
N ALA A 17 29.04 -5.89 -31.87
CA ALA A 17 28.51 -6.63 -32.99
C ALA A 17 27.84 -7.95 -32.55
N PRO A 18 26.80 -8.44 -33.25
CA PRO A 18 26.12 -9.68 -32.90
C PRO A 18 27.07 -10.89 -32.90
N THR A 19 27.05 -11.67 -31.81
CA THR A 19 27.85 -12.89 -31.65
C THR A 19 27.15 -14.13 -32.23
N ALA A 20 27.91 -15.16 -32.58
CA ALA A 20 27.32 -16.44 -33.00
C ALA A 20 26.55 -17.08 -31.83
N GLY A 21 25.27 -17.42 -32.04
CA GLY A 21 24.38 -17.96 -31.00
C GLY A 21 23.49 -16.95 -30.30
N ALA A 22 23.69 -15.65 -30.58
CA ALA A 22 22.85 -14.58 -30.06
C ALA A 22 21.39 -14.67 -30.53
N LEU A 23 20.46 -14.20 -29.69
CA LEU A 23 19.06 -14.05 -30.09
C LEU A 23 18.95 -13.14 -31.32
N ASP A 24 18.46 -13.69 -32.43
CA ASP A 24 18.19 -12.91 -33.63
C ASP A 24 16.94 -12.04 -33.45
N LEU A 25 17.15 -10.72 -33.46
CA LEU A 25 16.10 -9.72 -33.26
C LEU A 25 15.14 -9.57 -34.45
N ARG A 26 15.21 -10.41 -35.49
CA ARG A 26 14.19 -10.42 -36.56
C ARG A 26 12.88 -10.98 -36.02
N VAL A 27 11.76 -10.31 -36.32
CA VAL A 27 10.40 -10.69 -35.87
C VAL A 27 10.09 -12.20 -35.99
N PRO A 28 10.36 -12.90 -37.12
CA PRO A 28 10.11 -14.33 -37.22
C PRO A 28 10.94 -15.19 -36.26
N ALA A 29 12.20 -14.82 -36.02
CA ALA A 29 13.09 -15.53 -35.11
C ALA A 29 12.67 -15.32 -33.66
N VAL A 30 12.33 -14.08 -33.28
CA VAL A 30 11.80 -13.76 -31.94
C VAL A 30 10.49 -14.51 -31.67
N ARG A 31 9.55 -14.55 -32.64
CA ARG A 31 8.30 -15.32 -32.50
C ARG A 31 8.56 -16.81 -32.31
N THR A 32 9.50 -17.38 -33.07
CA THR A 32 9.90 -18.79 -32.92
C THR A 32 10.50 -19.05 -31.54
N TRP A 33 11.37 -18.15 -31.07
CA TRP A 33 11.97 -18.23 -29.74
C TRP A 33 10.92 -18.14 -28.62
N ILE A 34 9.96 -17.23 -28.71
CA ILE A 34 8.85 -17.09 -27.75
C ILE A 34 8.02 -18.38 -27.69
N ARG A 35 7.70 -18.98 -28.84
CA ARG A 35 6.95 -20.26 -28.88
C ARG A 35 7.69 -21.42 -28.22
N ALA A 36 9.01 -21.34 -28.09
CA ALA A 36 9.85 -22.33 -27.42
C ALA A 36 10.02 -22.07 -25.90
N LEU A 37 9.40 -21.01 -25.35
CA LEU A 37 9.42 -20.76 -23.92
C LEU A 37 8.59 -21.80 -23.16
N PRO A 38 9.11 -22.36 -22.06
CA PRO A 38 8.36 -23.29 -21.23
C PRO A 38 7.39 -22.52 -20.33
N LEU A 39 6.28 -22.02 -20.89
CA LEU A 39 5.33 -21.15 -20.17
C LEU A 39 4.75 -21.78 -18.89
N ALA A 40 4.75 -23.11 -18.79
CA ALA A 40 4.35 -23.86 -17.59
C ALA A 40 5.41 -23.84 -16.48
N ASN A 41 6.68 -23.50 -16.78
CA ASN A 41 7.75 -23.32 -15.80
C ASN A 41 8.13 -21.84 -15.74
N VAL A 42 7.60 -21.15 -14.73
CA VAL A 42 7.72 -19.70 -14.60
C VAL A 42 9.17 -19.30 -14.34
N GLY A 43 9.86 -20.05 -13.46
CA GLY A 43 11.25 -19.76 -13.11
C GLY A 43 12.19 -19.85 -14.30
N GLU A 44 12.04 -20.90 -15.11
CA GLU A 44 12.83 -21.08 -16.34
C GLU A 44 12.47 -20.05 -17.41
N THR A 45 11.18 -19.72 -17.56
CA THR A 45 10.74 -18.67 -18.48
C THR A 45 11.34 -17.31 -18.11
N ALA A 46 11.26 -16.91 -16.84
CA ALA A 46 11.86 -15.68 -16.34
C ALA A 46 13.38 -15.66 -16.55
N ARG A 47 14.06 -16.78 -16.30
CA ARG A 47 15.50 -16.93 -16.51
C ARG A 47 15.88 -16.76 -17.98
N ARG A 48 15.16 -17.41 -18.91
CA ARG A 48 15.41 -17.31 -20.35
C ARG A 48 15.14 -15.89 -20.87
N LEU A 49 14.06 -15.26 -20.42
CA LEU A 49 13.76 -13.85 -20.74
C LEU A 49 14.88 -12.92 -20.27
N PHE A 50 15.36 -13.10 -19.04
CA PHE A 50 16.46 -12.29 -18.51
C PHE A 50 17.71 -12.39 -19.38
N TYR A 51 18.19 -13.61 -19.67
CA TYR A 51 19.39 -13.78 -20.49
C TYR A 51 19.20 -13.28 -21.93
N ALA A 52 18.04 -13.52 -22.53
CA ALA A 52 17.72 -13.06 -23.88
C ALA A 52 17.70 -11.53 -23.98
N LEU A 53 17.03 -10.84 -23.05
CA LEU A 53 17.00 -9.38 -23.01
C LEU A 53 18.39 -8.80 -22.75
N ARG A 54 19.11 -9.36 -21.78
CA ARG A 54 20.46 -8.94 -21.42
C ARG A 54 21.43 -9.05 -22.60
N GLU A 55 21.35 -10.14 -23.36
CA GLU A 55 22.15 -10.33 -24.56
C GLU A 55 21.69 -9.39 -25.69
N ALA A 56 20.39 -9.31 -25.94
CA ALA A 56 19.82 -8.43 -26.96
C ALA A 56 20.23 -6.97 -26.74
N ASN A 57 20.24 -6.47 -25.51
CA ASN A 57 20.62 -5.10 -25.16
C ASN A 57 22.09 -4.78 -25.42
N ARG A 58 22.97 -5.79 -25.49
CA ARG A 58 24.40 -5.63 -25.79
C ARG A 58 24.73 -5.80 -27.27
N GLN A 59 23.75 -6.08 -28.12
CA GLN A 59 23.96 -6.21 -29.55
C GLN A 59 23.71 -4.89 -30.29
N GLU A 60 24.47 -4.62 -31.33
CA GLU A 60 24.12 -3.57 -32.29
C GLU A 60 22.94 -4.01 -33.17
N ALA A 61 21.94 -3.14 -33.31
CA ALA A 61 20.77 -3.38 -34.14
C ALA A 61 20.12 -2.07 -34.54
N ALA A 62 19.52 -2.02 -35.74
CA ALA A 62 18.74 -0.86 -36.18
C ALA A 62 17.56 -0.58 -35.21
N PRO A 63 17.20 0.70 -34.96
CA PRO A 63 16.21 1.05 -33.93
C PRO A 63 14.85 0.40 -34.17
N ALA A 64 14.35 0.44 -35.40
CA ALA A 64 13.09 -0.20 -35.77
C ALA A 64 13.10 -1.73 -35.57
N LYS A 65 14.23 -2.39 -35.85
CA LYS A 65 14.40 -3.84 -35.63
C LYS A 65 14.34 -4.19 -34.14
N ARG A 66 15.07 -3.44 -33.31
CA ARG A 66 15.08 -3.61 -31.86
C ARG A 66 13.70 -3.36 -31.26
N LEU A 67 13.05 -2.27 -31.65
CA LEU A 67 11.72 -1.93 -31.16
C LEU A 67 10.72 -3.05 -31.45
N ALA A 68 10.68 -3.54 -32.69
CA ALA A 68 9.78 -4.64 -33.07
C ALA A 68 10.04 -5.94 -32.29
N ALA A 69 11.30 -6.22 -31.91
CA ALA A 69 11.62 -7.36 -31.07
C ALA A 69 11.12 -7.18 -29.62
N LEU A 70 11.31 -5.99 -29.03
CA LEU A 70 10.86 -5.67 -27.67
C LEU A 70 9.33 -5.74 -27.54
N GLU A 71 8.60 -5.23 -28.54
CA GLU A 71 7.13 -5.29 -28.59
C GLU A 71 6.60 -6.73 -28.49
N LEU A 72 7.29 -7.70 -29.11
CA LEU A 72 6.92 -9.11 -29.02
C LEU A 72 7.19 -9.72 -27.64
N LEU A 73 8.17 -9.18 -26.91
CA LEU A 73 8.59 -9.69 -25.59
C LEU A 73 7.73 -9.15 -24.44
N GLN A 74 6.91 -8.11 -24.67
CA GLN A 74 6.06 -7.53 -23.64
C GLN A 74 5.04 -8.53 -23.06
N GLU A 75 4.39 -9.35 -23.88
CA GLU A 75 3.40 -10.34 -23.41
C GLU A 75 4.04 -11.48 -22.60
N PRO A 76 5.11 -12.18 -23.08
CA PRO A 76 5.82 -13.16 -22.26
C PRO A 76 6.35 -12.59 -20.94
N LEU A 77 6.81 -11.34 -20.94
CA LEU A 77 7.24 -10.68 -19.72
C LEU A 77 6.07 -10.43 -18.77
N ALA A 78 4.93 -9.94 -19.25
CA ALA A 78 3.76 -9.69 -18.41
C ALA A 78 3.27 -10.97 -17.73
N LEU A 79 3.32 -12.12 -18.43
CA LEU A 79 3.01 -13.44 -17.85
C LEU A 79 4.01 -13.82 -16.75
N ALA A 80 5.30 -13.68 -17.02
CA ALA A 80 6.35 -13.96 -16.04
C ALA A 80 6.22 -13.06 -14.80
N ASP A 81 6.01 -11.75 -15.01
CA ASP A 81 5.84 -10.78 -13.93
C ASP A 81 4.63 -11.10 -13.04
N HIS A 82 3.49 -11.40 -13.64
CA HIS A 82 2.30 -11.76 -12.88
C HIS A 82 2.56 -12.99 -12.00
N ALA A 83 3.26 -13.99 -12.54
CA ALA A 83 3.57 -15.19 -11.79
C ALA A 83 4.62 -14.96 -10.68
N LEU A 84 5.67 -14.17 -10.94
CA LEU A 84 6.68 -13.80 -9.94
C LEU A 84 6.08 -13.00 -8.78
N ASP A 85 5.18 -12.05 -9.07
CA ASP A 85 4.54 -11.20 -8.06
C ASP A 85 3.72 -12.02 -7.05
N ARG A 86 3.11 -13.15 -7.45
CA ARG A 86 2.39 -14.07 -6.54
C ARG A 86 3.26 -14.68 -5.43
N HIS A 87 4.57 -14.74 -5.63
CA HIS A 87 5.49 -15.27 -4.62
C HIS A 87 5.87 -14.23 -3.56
N VAL A 88 5.55 -12.95 -3.80
CA VAL A 88 5.99 -11.81 -2.99
C VAL A 88 4.82 -11.06 -2.36
N VAL A 89 3.71 -10.94 -3.07
CA VAL A 89 2.48 -10.31 -2.57
C VAL A 89 1.83 -11.21 -1.49
N GLY A 90 1.35 -10.60 -0.42
CA GLY A 90 0.71 -11.28 0.71
C GLY A 90 1.69 -11.98 1.67
N ARG A 91 2.99 -11.78 1.50
CA ARG A 91 4.02 -12.37 2.36
C ARG A 91 4.36 -11.45 3.53
N THR A 92 4.78 -12.04 4.64
CA THR A 92 5.22 -11.31 5.83
C THR A 92 6.64 -10.77 5.63
N PHE A 93 6.93 -9.65 6.27
CA PHE A 93 8.23 -8.99 6.19
C PHE A 93 9.06 -9.19 7.46
N PRO A 94 10.41 -9.22 7.37
CA PRO A 94 11.21 -9.25 6.14
C PRO A 94 10.97 -10.49 5.28
N LEU A 95 11.06 -10.33 3.96
CA LEU A 95 10.96 -11.46 3.02
C LEU A 95 12.10 -12.45 3.24
N SER A 96 11.89 -13.73 2.98
CA SER A 96 12.97 -14.74 2.95
C SER A 96 14.00 -14.46 1.83
N ASP A 97 15.21 -15.01 1.91
CA ASP A 97 16.23 -14.90 0.85
C ASP A 97 15.70 -15.30 -0.53
N LYS A 98 14.93 -16.40 -0.58
CA LYS A 98 14.31 -16.88 -1.82
C LYS A 98 13.36 -15.84 -2.39
N GLN A 99 12.48 -15.27 -1.57
CA GLN A 99 11.51 -14.25 -1.99
C GLN A 99 12.19 -12.93 -2.38
N ARG A 100 13.26 -12.53 -1.68
CA ARG A 100 14.08 -11.37 -2.07
C ARG A 100 14.67 -11.55 -3.47
N ARG A 101 15.27 -12.71 -3.76
CA ARG A 101 15.80 -13.03 -5.09
C ARG A 101 14.74 -13.03 -6.19
N ILE A 102 13.53 -13.50 -5.89
CA ILE A 102 12.39 -13.43 -6.84
C ILE A 102 12.00 -11.98 -7.13
N ALA A 103 11.88 -11.15 -6.09
CA ALA A 103 11.56 -9.74 -6.24
C ALA A 103 12.65 -8.99 -7.02
N ASP A 104 13.93 -9.31 -6.76
CA ASP A 104 15.06 -8.77 -7.51
C ASP A 104 15.02 -9.17 -8.97
N LEU A 105 14.75 -10.44 -9.29
CA LEU A 105 14.61 -10.91 -10.67
C LEU A 105 13.49 -10.16 -11.42
N ALA A 106 12.32 -10.01 -10.78
CA ALA A 106 11.20 -9.29 -11.36
C ALA A 106 11.55 -7.81 -11.67
N ARG A 107 12.31 -7.16 -10.78
CA ARG A 107 12.80 -5.78 -10.98
C ARG A 107 13.87 -5.69 -12.06
N VAL A 108 14.77 -6.68 -12.13
CA VAL A 108 15.83 -6.73 -13.15
C VAL A 108 15.25 -6.96 -14.55
N LEU A 109 14.22 -7.80 -14.69
CA LEU A 109 13.51 -7.96 -15.97
C LEU A 109 12.91 -6.64 -16.48
N GLN A 110 12.29 -5.86 -15.58
CA GLN A 110 11.80 -4.52 -15.90
C GLN A 110 12.93 -3.57 -16.29
N THR A 111 14.08 -3.67 -15.63
CA THR A 111 15.29 -2.89 -15.97
C THR A 111 15.80 -3.22 -17.36
N GLU A 112 15.93 -4.50 -17.71
CA GLU A 112 16.41 -4.90 -19.03
C GLU A 112 15.45 -4.49 -20.15
N MET A 113 14.13 -4.50 -19.92
CA MET A 113 13.19 -3.93 -20.89
C MET A 113 13.35 -2.41 -21.03
N ALA A 114 13.42 -1.69 -19.91
CA ALA A 114 13.65 -0.24 -19.93
C ALA A 114 14.94 0.11 -20.68
N ASP A 115 16.02 -0.63 -20.45
CA ASP A 115 17.30 -0.49 -21.14
C ASP A 115 17.15 -0.70 -22.65
N GLY A 116 16.41 -1.73 -23.07
CA GLY A 116 16.11 -1.99 -24.48
C GLY A 116 15.42 -0.81 -25.17
N TYR A 117 14.40 -0.23 -24.55
CA TYR A 117 13.69 0.93 -25.08
C TYR A 117 14.53 2.22 -25.02
N LYS A 118 15.31 2.44 -23.95
CA LYS A 118 16.25 3.57 -23.86
C LYS A 118 17.31 3.52 -24.97
N ILE A 119 17.80 2.33 -25.34
CA ILE A 119 18.71 2.16 -26.49
C ILE A 119 18.03 2.65 -27.78
N VAL A 120 16.77 2.24 -28.02
CA VAL A 120 16.00 2.71 -29.19
C VAL A 120 15.87 4.23 -29.19
N VAL A 121 15.54 4.84 -28.04
CA VAL A 121 15.47 6.30 -27.90
C VAL A 121 16.81 6.94 -28.28
N LEU A 122 17.92 6.48 -27.67
CA LEU A 122 19.24 7.04 -27.90
C LEU A 122 19.69 6.93 -29.37
N ASP A 123 19.36 5.83 -30.04
CA ASP A 123 19.70 5.66 -31.46
C ASP A 123 18.83 6.51 -32.39
N LEU A 124 17.50 6.57 -32.15
CA LEU A 124 16.61 7.43 -32.92
C LEU A 124 17.00 8.90 -32.80
N LEU A 125 17.40 9.35 -31.62
CA LEU A 125 17.85 10.74 -31.41
C LEU A 125 19.14 11.11 -32.15
N ARG A 126 19.88 10.13 -32.70
CA ARG A 126 21.03 10.36 -33.59
C ARG A 126 20.61 10.49 -35.05
N GLU A 127 19.39 10.09 -35.40
CA GLU A 127 18.82 10.26 -36.74
C GLU A 127 18.32 11.70 -36.90
N GLU A 128 18.52 12.30 -38.08
CA GLU A 128 18.05 13.65 -38.39
C GLU A 128 17.18 13.66 -39.66
N PRO A 129 15.85 13.87 -39.55
CA PRO A 129 15.03 13.91 -38.33
C PRO A 129 14.71 12.50 -37.78
N PRO A 130 14.44 12.36 -36.47
CA PRO A 130 14.01 11.09 -35.89
C PRO A 130 12.59 10.73 -36.31
N ASP A 131 12.30 9.43 -36.44
CA ASP A 131 10.93 8.94 -36.56
C ASP A 131 10.16 9.18 -35.24
N ARG A 132 9.23 10.14 -35.29
CA ARG A 132 8.45 10.57 -34.11
C ARG A 132 7.55 9.47 -33.56
N HIS A 133 7.04 8.56 -34.41
CA HIS A 133 6.17 7.48 -33.96
C HIS A 133 6.97 6.42 -33.21
N LEU A 134 8.10 5.98 -33.78
CA LEU A 134 9.00 5.03 -33.11
C LEU A 134 9.56 5.63 -31.81
N LEU A 135 9.89 6.93 -31.82
CA LEU A 135 10.39 7.63 -30.64
C LEU A 135 9.31 7.72 -29.54
N ALA A 136 8.07 8.06 -29.88
CA ALA A 136 6.96 8.11 -28.92
C ALA A 136 6.71 6.74 -28.28
N THR A 137 6.65 5.67 -29.08
CA THR A 137 6.49 4.30 -28.60
C THR A 137 7.64 3.90 -27.66
N ALA A 138 8.89 4.16 -28.06
CA ALA A 138 10.06 3.81 -27.25
C ALA A 138 10.12 4.59 -25.92
N VAL A 139 9.86 5.90 -25.94
CA VAL A 139 9.82 6.72 -24.72
C VAL A 139 8.72 6.23 -23.79
N ARG A 140 7.50 5.99 -24.31
CA ARG A 140 6.37 5.55 -23.50
C ARG A 140 6.64 4.21 -22.81
N HIS A 141 7.13 3.22 -23.55
CA HIS A 141 7.41 1.91 -22.97
C HIS A 141 8.61 1.93 -22.02
N ALA A 142 9.63 2.76 -22.28
CA ALA A 142 10.69 3.00 -21.30
C ALA A 142 10.13 3.56 -19.98
N GLN A 143 9.22 4.54 -20.04
CA GLN A 143 8.55 5.08 -18.85
C GLN A 143 7.71 4.01 -18.12
N ASP A 144 6.96 3.19 -18.85
CA ASP A 144 6.13 2.13 -18.27
C ASP A 144 7.00 1.11 -17.50
N HIS A 145 8.15 0.70 -18.07
CA HIS A 145 9.07 -0.23 -17.41
C HIS A 145 9.81 0.39 -16.23
N LEU A 146 10.24 1.66 -16.31
CA LEU A 146 10.80 2.40 -15.18
C LEU A 146 9.76 2.55 -14.03
N THR A 147 8.49 2.76 -14.38
CA THR A 147 7.38 2.75 -13.41
C THR A 147 7.19 1.37 -12.78
N GLY A 148 7.36 0.30 -13.58
CA GLY A 148 7.38 -1.08 -13.10
C GLY A 148 8.47 -1.33 -12.05
N ILE A 149 9.68 -0.82 -12.25
CA ILE A 149 10.78 -0.88 -11.27
C ILE A 149 10.40 -0.20 -9.96
N LEU A 150 9.80 0.99 -10.02
CA LEU A 150 9.32 1.73 -8.86
C LEU A 150 8.25 0.93 -8.10
N LEU A 151 7.22 0.44 -8.80
CA LEU A 151 6.13 -0.31 -8.20
C LEU A 151 6.62 -1.60 -7.55
N LYS A 152 7.47 -2.38 -8.24
CA LYS A 152 8.04 -3.61 -7.68
C LYS A 152 8.90 -3.35 -6.46
N SER A 153 9.65 -2.24 -6.43
CA SER A 153 10.42 -1.83 -5.23
C SER A 153 9.50 -1.48 -4.07
N CYS A 154 8.42 -0.72 -4.33
CA CYS A 154 7.42 -0.35 -3.33
C CYS A 154 6.63 -1.56 -2.79
N LEU A 155 6.33 -2.56 -3.64
CA LEU A 155 5.62 -3.80 -3.25
C LEU A 155 6.40 -4.60 -2.21
N VAL A 156 7.73 -4.54 -2.24
CA VAL A 156 8.58 -5.17 -1.23
C VAL A 156 9.06 -4.20 -0.15
N TYR A 157 8.50 -2.99 -0.11
CA TYR A 157 8.90 -1.90 0.78
C TYR A 157 10.41 -1.57 0.69
N ALA A 158 11.07 -1.87 -0.43
CA ALA A 158 12.46 -1.52 -0.67
C ALA A 158 12.58 -0.08 -1.20
N PRO A 159 13.71 0.60 -0.98
CA PRO A 159 14.00 1.86 -1.66
C PRO A 159 13.97 1.67 -3.18
N VAL A 160 13.44 2.68 -3.88
CA VAL A 160 13.54 2.76 -5.34
C VAL A 160 15.03 2.89 -5.71
N PRO A 161 15.53 2.13 -6.70
CA PRO A 161 16.93 2.23 -7.13
C PRO A 161 17.30 3.63 -7.62
N ASP A 162 18.53 4.05 -7.32
CA ASP A 162 19.07 5.33 -7.77
C ASP A 162 19.10 5.42 -9.30
N GLY A 163 18.69 6.56 -9.84
CA GLY A 163 18.67 6.90 -11.26
C GLY A 163 17.31 6.73 -11.93
N VAL A 164 16.38 5.96 -11.34
CA VAL A 164 15.07 5.68 -11.97
C VAL A 164 14.28 6.96 -12.21
N TRP A 165 14.23 7.86 -11.22
CA TRP A 165 13.52 9.14 -11.36
C TRP A 165 14.20 10.05 -12.36
N ARG A 166 15.52 10.15 -12.29
CA ARG A 166 16.31 10.94 -13.24
C ARG A 166 16.07 10.49 -14.68
N GLU A 167 16.07 9.19 -14.94
CA GLU A 167 15.80 8.64 -16.27
C GLU A 167 14.38 8.94 -16.76
N LEU A 168 13.37 8.81 -15.88
CA LEU A 168 11.99 9.20 -16.17
C LEU A 168 11.89 10.69 -16.56
N HIS A 169 12.56 11.59 -15.83
CA HIS A 169 12.55 13.02 -16.12
C HIS A 169 13.24 13.34 -17.46
N ILE A 170 14.36 12.67 -17.77
CA ILE A 170 15.07 12.85 -19.04
C ILE A 170 14.21 12.39 -20.22
N LEU A 171 13.54 11.24 -20.09
CA LEU A 171 12.62 10.73 -21.11
C LEU A 171 11.45 11.69 -21.35
N TYR A 172 10.90 12.28 -20.27
CA TYR A 172 9.89 13.32 -20.38
C TYR A 172 10.41 14.57 -21.10
N ARG A 173 11.60 15.08 -20.75
CA ARG A 173 12.23 16.23 -21.41
C ARG A 173 12.51 15.96 -22.89
N ALA A 174 12.93 14.74 -23.24
CA ALA A 174 13.08 14.33 -24.62
C ALA A 174 11.73 14.37 -25.37
N ALA A 175 10.67 13.84 -24.76
CA ALA A 175 9.34 13.90 -25.36
C ALA A 175 8.81 15.33 -25.56
N GLU A 176 9.06 16.21 -24.58
CA GLU A 176 8.74 17.64 -24.66
C GLU A 176 9.48 18.32 -25.83
N ARG A 177 10.80 18.12 -25.92
CA ARG A 177 11.65 18.73 -26.96
C ARG A 177 11.27 18.33 -28.38
N TYR A 178 10.94 17.06 -28.60
CA TYR A 178 10.58 16.54 -29.93
C TYR A 178 9.07 16.63 -30.23
N GLY A 179 8.29 17.23 -29.32
CA GLY A 179 6.86 17.49 -29.52
C GLY A 179 6.03 16.21 -29.66
N ILE A 180 6.34 15.18 -28.87
CA ILE A 180 5.68 13.85 -28.93
C ILE A 180 4.85 13.54 -27.68
N LEU A 181 4.73 14.48 -26.73
CA LEU A 181 4.01 14.30 -25.47
C LEU A 181 2.55 13.81 -25.66
N GLU A 182 1.83 14.40 -26.60
CA GLU A 182 0.41 14.11 -26.87
C GLU A 182 0.20 12.95 -27.86
N MET A 183 1.28 12.33 -28.36
CA MET A 183 1.15 11.22 -29.29
C MET A 183 0.60 9.99 -28.59
N GLN A 184 -0.46 9.41 -29.14
CA GLN A 184 -1.06 8.18 -28.62
C GLN A 184 -0.19 6.99 -28.98
N VAL A 185 0.13 6.17 -27.98
CA VAL A 185 0.80 4.90 -28.12
C VAL A 185 -0.18 3.81 -27.72
N SER A 186 -0.38 2.82 -28.60
CA SER A 186 -1.17 1.64 -28.27
C SER A 186 -0.46 0.84 -27.19
N ALA A 187 -1.19 0.47 -26.15
CA ALA A 187 -0.66 -0.43 -25.15
C ALA A 187 -0.68 -1.89 -25.66
N PRO A 188 0.28 -2.74 -25.25
CA PRO A 188 0.25 -4.17 -25.56
C PRO A 188 -0.97 -4.85 -24.96
N GLY A 189 -1.61 -5.68 -25.79
CA GLY A 189 -2.69 -6.59 -25.40
C GLY A 189 -4.09 -6.09 -25.76
N PRO A 190 -5.07 -7.01 -25.87
CA PRO A 190 -6.39 -6.73 -26.47
C PRO A 190 -7.32 -5.83 -25.64
N GLN A 191 -6.93 -5.42 -24.42
CA GLN A 191 -7.82 -4.76 -23.45
C GLN A 191 -7.30 -3.41 -22.92
N ARG A 192 -6.09 -2.96 -23.28
CA ARG A 192 -5.57 -1.68 -22.78
C ARG A 192 -5.85 -0.55 -23.77
N ARG A 193 -6.32 0.59 -23.24
CA ARG A 193 -6.55 1.82 -24.04
C ARG A 193 -5.22 2.43 -24.47
N ALA A 194 -5.24 3.05 -25.67
CA ALA A 194 -4.15 3.92 -26.08
C ALA A 194 -4.02 5.08 -25.09
N ALA A 195 -2.79 5.42 -24.72
CA ALA A 195 -2.47 6.51 -23.81
C ALA A 195 -1.36 7.37 -24.40
N THR A 196 -1.26 8.63 -24.00
CA THR A 196 -0.23 9.53 -24.50
C THR A 196 1.10 9.31 -23.78
N VAL A 197 2.21 9.81 -24.33
CA VAL A 197 3.51 9.81 -23.62
C VAL A 197 3.41 10.61 -22.32
N ALA A 198 2.67 11.73 -22.33
CA ALA A 198 2.43 12.55 -21.15
C ALA A 198 1.68 11.79 -20.05
N ASP A 199 0.64 11.03 -20.38
CA ASP A 199 -0.16 10.27 -19.40
C ASP A 199 0.69 9.27 -18.61
N GLY A 200 1.68 8.64 -19.26
CA GLY A 200 2.55 7.65 -18.63
C GLY A 200 3.43 8.28 -17.57
N TYR A 201 4.01 9.43 -17.92
CA TYR A 201 4.80 10.20 -16.97
C TYR A 201 3.94 10.76 -15.83
N LEU A 202 2.77 11.34 -16.12
CA LEU A 202 1.85 11.88 -15.12
C LEU A 202 1.39 10.81 -14.12
N ARG A 203 1.04 9.61 -14.60
CA ARG A 203 0.73 8.45 -13.74
C ARG A 203 1.88 8.15 -12.78
N THR A 204 3.11 8.17 -13.28
CA THR A 204 4.32 7.90 -12.49
C THR A 204 4.53 8.95 -11.41
N LEU A 205 4.35 10.22 -11.75
CA LEU A 205 4.44 11.33 -10.79
C LEU A 205 3.38 11.18 -9.68
N LEU A 206 2.13 10.85 -10.04
CA LEU A 206 1.08 10.62 -9.06
C LEU A 206 1.42 9.46 -8.11
N LEU A 207 1.95 8.35 -8.64
CA LEU A 207 2.45 7.24 -7.83
C LEU A 207 3.56 7.67 -6.86
N GLY A 208 4.52 8.47 -7.33
CA GLY A 208 5.58 9.05 -6.50
C GLY A 208 5.05 9.94 -5.39
N ALA A 209 4.00 10.72 -5.67
CA ALA A 209 3.35 11.60 -4.70
C ALA A 209 2.50 10.84 -3.67
N SER A 210 1.94 9.67 -4.00
CA SER A 210 0.99 8.91 -3.17
C SER A 210 1.57 8.25 -1.91
N CYS A 211 2.86 8.45 -1.58
CA CYS A 211 3.49 7.87 -0.40
C CYS A 211 3.30 6.34 -0.28
N LEU A 212 3.58 5.58 -1.35
CA LEU A 212 3.27 4.14 -1.47
C LEU A 212 3.72 3.26 -0.28
N TYR A 213 4.81 3.60 0.39
CA TYR A 213 5.27 2.92 1.60
C TYR A 213 4.29 2.99 2.80
N ARG A 214 3.26 3.84 2.71
CA ARG A 214 2.16 3.97 3.69
C ARG A 214 0.90 3.19 3.31
N LEU A 215 0.95 2.45 2.21
CA LEU A 215 -0.15 1.63 1.72
C LEU A 215 0.23 0.15 1.86
N ARG A 216 -0.77 -0.71 2.04
CA ARG A 216 -0.62 -2.16 1.91
C ARG A 216 -0.40 -2.54 0.45
N GLN A 217 0.26 -3.67 0.19
CA GLN A 217 0.53 -4.14 -1.18
C GLN A 217 -0.72 -4.16 -2.07
N GLY A 218 -1.86 -4.65 -1.57
CA GLY A 218 -3.11 -4.66 -2.33
C GLY A 218 -3.64 -3.26 -2.66
N GLU A 219 -3.47 -2.28 -1.77
CA GLU A 219 -3.84 -0.89 -2.01
C GLU A 219 -2.90 -0.24 -3.04
N GLN A 220 -1.60 -0.53 -2.98
CA GLN A 220 -0.62 -0.07 -3.98
C GLN A 220 -0.97 -0.57 -5.38
N ILE A 221 -1.31 -1.86 -5.53
CA ILE A 221 -1.67 -2.47 -6.82
C ILE A 221 -2.94 -1.83 -7.38
N ARG A 222 -3.99 -1.70 -6.57
CA ARG A 222 -5.26 -1.08 -7.01
C ARG A 222 -5.07 0.39 -7.36
N LEU A 223 -4.30 1.13 -6.58
CA LEU A 223 -3.97 2.53 -6.87
C LEU A 223 -3.21 2.65 -8.20
N ALA A 224 -2.22 1.79 -8.44
CA ALA A 224 -1.43 1.83 -9.68
C ALA A 224 -2.27 1.59 -10.93
N ARG A 225 -3.29 0.72 -10.85
CA ARG A 225 -4.27 0.52 -11.93
C ARG A 225 -5.15 1.75 -12.09
N LEU A 226 -5.72 2.25 -11.00
CA LEU A 226 -6.61 3.41 -11.02
C LEU A 226 -5.96 4.68 -11.60
N LEU A 227 -4.70 4.93 -11.25
CA LEU A 227 -3.98 6.10 -11.73
C LEU A 227 -3.70 6.06 -13.24
N GLU A 228 -3.81 4.89 -13.89
CA GLU A 228 -3.75 4.79 -15.35
C GLU A 228 -4.93 5.51 -16.01
N ASP A 229 -6.13 5.42 -15.41
CA ASP A 229 -7.34 6.08 -15.90
C ASP A 229 -7.43 7.56 -15.45
N TRP A 230 -6.79 7.91 -14.35
CA TRP A 230 -6.90 9.24 -13.73
C TRP A 230 -5.77 10.20 -14.12
N ALA A 231 -4.66 9.71 -14.67
CA ALA A 231 -3.57 10.55 -15.15
C ALA A 231 -4.01 11.68 -16.10
N PRO A 232 -4.98 11.49 -17.03
CA PRO A 232 -5.46 12.56 -17.91
C PRO A 232 -6.15 13.73 -17.19
N ALA A 233 -6.57 13.55 -15.93
CA ALA A 233 -7.19 14.60 -15.12
C ALA A 233 -6.18 15.56 -14.46
N VAL A 234 -4.88 15.32 -14.67
CA VAL A 234 -3.78 16.04 -14.05
C VAL A 234 -2.97 16.74 -15.13
N ARG A 235 -2.35 17.88 -14.77
CA ARG A 235 -1.52 18.65 -15.70
C ARG A 235 -0.16 18.93 -15.11
N LEU A 236 0.83 19.03 -15.99
CA LEU A 236 2.17 19.47 -15.63
C LEU A 236 2.42 20.84 -16.25
N LEU A 237 2.64 21.84 -15.40
CA LEU A 237 2.77 23.25 -15.80
C LEU A 237 4.18 23.76 -15.49
N PRO A 238 4.77 24.67 -16.29
CA PRO A 238 5.96 25.39 -15.89
C PRO A 238 5.74 26.13 -14.56
N LEU A 239 6.75 26.20 -13.69
CA LEU A 239 6.61 26.84 -12.37
C LEU A 239 6.19 28.31 -12.45
N LYS A 240 6.64 29.03 -13.49
CA LYS A 240 6.25 30.43 -13.77
C LYS A 240 4.76 30.61 -14.09
N ASP A 241 4.10 29.56 -14.57
CA ASP A 241 2.69 29.59 -14.99
C ASP A 241 1.77 29.07 -13.85
N ALA A 242 2.33 28.87 -12.65
CA ALA A 242 1.61 28.36 -11.51
C ALA A 242 0.57 29.38 -10.99
N PRO A 243 -0.65 28.92 -10.63
CA PRO A 243 -1.67 29.77 -10.03
C PRO A 243 -1.25 30.14 -8.60
N ALA A 244 -0.65 31.32 -8.44
CA ALA A 244 0.00 31.84 -7.22
C ALA A 244 1.11 30.91 -6.68
N PRO A 245 2.38 31.36 -6.63
CA PRO A 245 3.49 30.54 -6.14
C PRO A 245 3.44 30.41 -4.60
N ASP A 246 2.56 29.54 -4.12
CA ASP A 246 2.45 29.20 -2.70
C ASP A 246 3.39 28.04 -2.32
N ALA A 247 3.81 28.01 -1.06
CA ALA A 247 4.68 26.98 -0.50
C ALA A 247 4.04 25.57 -0.45
N ASP A 248 2.78 25.44 -0.88
CA ASP A 248 1.97 24.22 -0.85
C ASP A 248 1.82 23.55 -2.23
N LEU A 249 2.45 24.07 -3.28
CA LEU A 249 2.44 23.46 -4.60
C LEU A 249 3.27 22.16 -4.63
N LEU A 250 2.73 21.12 -5.28
CA LEU A 250 3.45 19.89 -5.58
C LEU A 250 4.31 20.11 -6.84
N VAL A 251 5.63 20.00 -6.69
CA VAL A 251 6.61 20.39 -7.70
C VAL A 251 7.54 19.21 -8.02
N VAL A 252 7.96 19.15 -9.27
CA VAL A 252 8.92 18.19 -9.82
C VAL A 252 10.12 18.97 -10.32
N ASP A 253 11.31 18.68 -9.79
CA ASP A 253 12.57 19.17 -10.35
C ASP A 253 13.09 18.14 -11.35
N LEU A 254 13.07 18.48 -12.64
CA LEU A 254 13.45 17.56 -13.71
C LEU A 254 14.95 17.22 -13.74
N ASP A 255 15.79 17.92 -12.95
CA ASP A 255 17.23 17.62 -12.82
C ASP A 255 17.56 16.76 -11.60
N ALA A 256 16.59 16.57 -10.69
CA ALA A 256 16.74 15.74 -9.51
C ALA A 256 16.56 14.25 -9.83
N ASP A 257 17.02 13.37 -8.94
CA ASP A 257 16.66 11.95 -8.96
C ASP A 257 15.64 11.68 -7.85
N ALA A 258 14.47 12.32 -7.96
CA ALA A 258 13.48 12.33 -6.89
C ALA A 258 12.03 12.39 -7.41
N PRO A 259 11.07 11.82 -6.67
CA PRO A 259 9.64 11.99 -6.96
C PRO A 259 9.20 13.47 -6.79
N PRO A 260 7.97 13.80 -7.22
CA PRO A 260 7.35 15.07 -6.84
C PRO A 260 7.39 15.31 -5.33
N ALA A 261 7.68 16.53 -4.93
CA ALA A 261 7.64 16.97 -3.55
C ALA A 261 7.08 18.38 -3.44
N TYR A 262 6.57 18.74 -2.27
CA TYR A 262 6.05 20.08 -2.06
C TYR A 262 7.16 21.12 -2.13
N LEU A 263 6.87 22.27 -2.73
CA LEU A 263 7.84 23.34 -3.00
C LEU A 263 8.65 23.75 -1.76
N ARG A 264 8.01 23.80 -0.58
CA ARG A 264 8.67 24.08 0.72
C ARG A 264 9.77 23.10 1.15
N HIS A 265 9.73 21.87 0.63
CA HIS A 265 10.70 20.82 0.92
C HIS A 265 11.77 20.70 -0.16
N LEU A 266 11.61 21.44 -1.26
CA LEU A 266 12.57 21.48 -2.34
C LEU A 266 13.50 22.68 -2.18
N GLN A 267 14.75 22.48 -2.59
CA GLN A 267 15.71 23.55 -2.85
C GLN A 267 16.16 23.39 -4.30
N PRO A 268 15.30 23.74 -5.27
CA PRO A 268 15.61 23.53 -6.67
C PRO A 268 16.80 24.39 -7.08
N ARG A 269 17.72 23.80 -7.85
CA ARG A 269 18.90 24.52 -8.34
C ARG A 269 18.54 25.50 -9.44
N ASP A 270 17.60 25.12 -10.30
CA ASP A 270 17.09 25.94 -11.38
C ASP A 270 15.54 25.92 -11.38
N PRO A 271 14.87 27.05 -11.14
CA PRO A 271 13.41 27.14 -11.25
C PRO A 271 12.87 26.83 -12.66
N ALA A 272 13.68 26.95 -13.72
CA ALA A 272 13.26 26.69 -15.10
C ALA A 272 13.08 25.19 -15.41
N THR A 273 13.82 24.32 -14.70
CA THR A 273 13.67 22.86 -14.79
C THR A 273 12.51 22.34 -13.94
N CYS A 274 11.96 23.19 -13.08
CA CYS A 274 10.83 22.83 -12.23
C CYS A 274 9.51 22.83 -13.00
N ARG A 275 8.64 21.91 -12.61
CA ARG A 275 7.26 21.81 -13.09
C ARG A 275 6.31 21.65 -11.91
N VAL A 276 5.15 22.28 -11.98
CA VAL A 276 4.05 22.11 -11.01
C VAL A 276 3.14 20.99 -11.48
N LEU A 277 2.93 20.00 -10.61
CA LEU A 277 1.96 18.94 -10.81
C LEU A 277 0.60 19.42 -10.28
N ASP A 278 -0.27 19.87 -11.18
CA ASP A 278 -1.60 20.37 -10.84
C ASP A 278 -2.60 19.21 -10.69
N THR A 279 -2.88 18.87 -9.44
CA THR A 279 -3.77 17.77 -9.02
C THR A 279 -5.20 18.23 -8.70
N ARG A 280 -5.52 19.53 -8.83
CA ARG A 280 -6.82 20.09 -8.36
C ARG A 280 -8.03 19.42 -9.04
N GLY A 281 -7.93 19.16 -10.35
CA GLY A 281 -8.96 18.47 -11.11
C GLY A 281 -9.22 17.06 -10.57
N LEU A 282 -8.14 16.33 -10.29
CA LEU A 282 -8.19 15.00 -9.69
C LEU A 282 -8.83 15.02 -8.30
N THR A 283 -8.37 15.90 -7.41
CA THR A 283 -8.86 15.96 -6.02
C THR A 283 -10.35 16.31 -5.94
N THR A 284 -10.82 17.21 -6.82
CA THR A 284 -12.26 17.55 -6.92
C THR A 284 -13.06 16.34 -7.37
N TYR A 285 -12.61 15.66 -8.43
CA TYR A 285 -13.25 14.45 -8.94
C TYR A 285 -13.37 13.35 -7.87
N VAL A 286 -12.30 13.09 -7.11
CA VAL A 286 -12.32 12.06 -6.05
C VAL A 286 -13.27 12.44 -4.90
N ARG A 287 -13.30 13.71 -4.49
CA ARG A 287 -14.22 14.20 -3.44
C ARG A 287 -15.68 14.05 -3.86
N GLU A 288 -16.01 14.41 -5.10
CA GLU A 288 -17.35 14.25 -5.64
C GLU A 288 -17.75 12.77 -5.71
N ALA A 289 -16.82 11.88 -6.10
CA ALA A 289 -17.07 10.44 -6.10
C ALA A 289 -17.33 9.89 -4.69
N LEU A 290 -16.58 10.35 -3.68
CA LEU A 290 -16.73 9.94 -2.28
C LEU A 290 -18.00 10.50 -1.61
N ALA A 291 -18.55 11.61 -2.09
CA ALA A 291 -19.75 12.23 -1.54
C ALA A 291 -21.08 11.59 -2.03
N ARG A 292 -21.04 10.76 -3.08
CA ARG A 292 -22.25 10.11 -3.63
C ARG A 292 -22.76 9.02 -2.67
N PRO A 293 -24.07 8.98 -2.33
CA PRO A 293 -24.62 8.04 -1.36
C PRO A 293 -24.52 6.58 -1.82
N ALA A 294 -24.22 5.69 -0.87
CA ALA A 294 -23.74 4.33 -1.10
C ALA A 294 -24.69 3.39 -1.87
N ARG A 295 -25.98 3.75 -2.04
CA ARG A 295 -26.96 2.95 -2.79
C ARG A 295 -26.70 2.89 -4.30
N ARG A 296 -25.73 3.64 -4.82
CA ARG A 296 -25.25 3.56 -6.22
C ARG A 296 -23.74 3.37 -6.37
N THR A 297 -22.97 3.29 -5.28
CA THR A 297 -21.50 3.22 -5.34
C THR A 297 -20.95 1.82 -5.59
N HIS A 298 -21.76 0.78 -5.42
CA HIS A 298 -21.38 -0.58 -5.85
C HIS A 298 -21.28 -0.73 -7.37
N ASP A 299 -21.81 0.22 -8.15
CA ASP A 299 -21.79 0.17 -9.62
C ASP A 299 -20.69 1.07 -10.25
N VAL A 300 -20.17 2.05 -9.49
CA VAL A 300 -19.14 3.00 -9.96
C VAL A 300 -17.73 2.59 -9.51
N LEU A 301 -17.62 1.79 -8.45
CA LEU A 301 -16.36 1.24 -7.95
C LEU A 301 -16.44 -0.30 -8.01
N LYS A 302 -16.20 -0.87 -9.19
CA LYS A 302 -15.94 -2.31 -9.34
C LYS A 302 -14.84 -2.76 -8.35
N GLY A 303 -14.77 -4.06 -8.03
CA GLY A 303 -13.76 -4.64 -7.10
C GLY A 303 -12.27 -4.41 -7.44
N GLU A 304 -11.99 -3.61 -8.47
CA GLU A 304 -10.67 -3.21 -8.96
C GLU A 304 -10.20 -1.86 -8.38
N HIS A 305 -11.07 -1.08 -7.73
CA HIS A 305 -10.73 0.23 -7.15
C HIS A 305 -10.27 0.13 -5.68
N PRO A 306 -9.38 1.02 -5.21
CA PRO A 306 -9.08 1.19 -3.79
C PRO A 306 -10.37 1.43 -3.00
N ASP A 307 -10.40 0.96 -1.75
CA ASP A 307 -11.54 1.21 -0.86
C ASP A 307 -11.71 2.72 -0.62
N PRO A 308 -12.95 3.18 -0.33
CA PRO A 308 -13.22 4.60 -0.08
C PRO A 308 -12.34 5.21 1.01
N ASP A 309 -11.96 4.46 2.04
CA ASP A 309 -11.09 4.95 3.10
C ASP A 309 -9.66 5.20 2.62
N THR A 310 -9.11 4.30 1.78
CA THR A 310 -7.84 4.54 1.07
C THR A 310 -7.90 5.83 0.26
N LEU A 311 -8.98 6.08 -0.48
CA LEU A 311 -9.14 7.33 -1.24
C LEU A 311 -9.24 8.56 -0.32
N ARG A 312 -9.99 8.48 0.79
CA ARG A 312 -10.05 9.55 1.81
C ARG A 312 -8.67 9.87 2.40
N ARG A 313 -7.80 8.86 2.58
CA ARG A 313 -6.41 9.04 3.03
C ARG A 313 -5.51 9.65 1.96
N LEU A 314 -5.75 9.38 0.68
CA LEU A 314 -4.94 9.87 -0.44
C LEU A 314 -5.29 11.30 -0.87
N VAL A 315 -6.56 11.72 -0.77
CA VAL A 315 -7.00 13.08 -1.16
C VAL A 315 -6.15 14.16 -0.47
N PRO A 316 -5.92 14.15 0.86
CA PRO A 316 -5.04 15.12 1.50
C PRO A 316 -3.61 15.09 0.95
N VAL A 317 -3.08 13.92 0.59
CA VAL A 317 -1.72 13.77 0.04
C VAL A 317 -1.59 14.45 -1.33
N TRP A 318 -2.66 14.50 -2.12
CA TRP A 318 -2.65 15.19 -3.42
C TRP A 318 -3.10 16.65 -3.36
N ASP A 319 -3.84 17.04 -2.32
CA ASP A 319 -4.43 18.37 -2.21
C ASP A 319 -3.58 19.33 -1.38
N LEU A 320 -3.18 18.96 -0.16
CA LEU A 320 -2.55 19.88 0.81
C LEU A 320 -1.74 19.15 1.91
N VAL A 321 -0.57 19.70 2.25
CA VAL A 321 0.38 19.13 3.23
C VAL A 321 -0.23 18.95 4.63
N SER A 322 -0.11 17.73 5.16
CA SER A 322 -0.12 17.47 6.60
C SER A 322 1.13 18.06 7.26
N ARG A 323 0.97 19.04 8.16
CA ARG A 323 2.08 19.65 8.92
C ARG A 323 2.69 18.63 9.87
N ARG A 324 4.00 18.40 9.80
CA ARG A 324 4.77 17.73 10.86
C ARG A 324 5.08 18.74 11.96
N SER A 325 4.36 18.68 13.09
CA SER A 325 4.47 19.65 14.18
C SER A 325 5.53 19.29 15.24
N PHE A 326 5.95 18.03 15.34
CA PHE A 326 6.77 17.57 16.47
C PHE A 326 8.24 17.32 16.10
N ARG A 327 9.17 17.90 16.90
CA ARG A 327 10.61 17.60 16.82
C ARG A 327 10.88 16.16 17.23
N ARG A 328 11.83 15.50 16.54
CA ARG A 328 12.28 14.14 16.86
C ARG A 328 13.56 14.19 17.68
N SER A 329 13.64 13.34 18.69
CA SER A 329 14.89 13.02 19.37
C SER A 329 15.41 11.68 18.86
N ALA A 330 16.71 11.60 18.63
CA ALA A 330 17.37 10.31 18.44
C ALA A 330 17.35 9.59 19.79
N GLN A 331 16.69 8.44 19.84
CA GLN A 331 16.64 7.59 21.03
C GLN A 331 16.84 6.17 20.56
N SER A 332 17.85 5.50 21.14
CA SER A 332 18.15 4.10 20.90
C SER A 332 17.83 3.33 22.17
N GLY A 333 16.97 2.33 22.08
CA GLY A 333 16.60 1.47 23.19
C GLY A 333 15.78 0.29 22.71
N GLU A 334 15.80 -0.80 23.47
CA GLU A 334 14.94 -1.95 23.22
C GLU A 334 13.54 -1.66 23.75
N VAL A 335 12.55 -2.02 22.93
CA VAL A 335 11.14 -1.89 23.25
C VAL A 335 10.43 -3.20 22.98
N LEU A 336 9.47 -3.51 23.84
CA LEU A 336 8.55 -4.62 23.63
C LEU A 336 7.38 -4.15 22.79
N VAL A 337 7.03 -4.95 21.79
CA VAL A 337 6.04 -4.64 20.78
C VAL A 337 5.02 -5.76 20.72
N ILE A 338 3.74 -5.39 20.64
CA ILE A 338 2.64 -6.30 20.35
C ILE A 338 1.89 -5.75 19.14
N ILE A 339 1.66 -6.60 18.14
CA ILE A 339 1.00 -6.20 16.90
C ILE A 339 -0.37 -6.89 16.83
N GLY A 340 -1.38 -6.11 16.44
CA GLY A 340 -2.76 -6.55 16.27
C GLY A 340 -3.65 -6.25 17.49
N LEU A 341 -4.90 -5.87 17.20
CA LEU A 341 -5.91 -5.51 18.20
C LEU A 341 -6.12 -6.62 19.25
N TYR A 342 -6.24 -7.86 18.79
CA TYR A 342 -6.53 -8.98 19.67
C TYR A 342 -5.38 -9.31 20.63
N ALA A 343 -4.15 -9.37 20.14
CA ALA A 343 -2.98 -9.67 20.97
C ALA A 343 -2.75 -8.56 22.00
N LEU A 344 -2.95 -7.31 21.59
CA LEU A 344 -2.86 -6.15 22.49
C LEU A 344 -3.94 -6.18 23.57
N HIS A 345 -5.21 -6.39 23.19
CA HIS A 345 -6.34 -6.49 24.13
C HIS A 345 -6.11 -7.57 25.19
N ARG A 346 -5.72 -8.78 24.77
CA ARG A 346 -5.44 -9.88 25.70
C ARG A 346 -4.30 -9.57 26.66
N THR A 347 -3.23 -8.97 26.15
CA THR A 347 -2.06 -8.64 26.98
C THR A 347 -2.40 -7.58 28.02
N LEU A 348 -3.20 -6.58 27.63
CA LEU A 348 -3.72 -5.59 28.56
C LEU A 348 -4.62 -6.22 29.62
N CYS A 349 -5.50 -7.15 29.26
CA CYS A 349 -6.32 -7.89 30.24
C CYS A 349 -5.49 -8.69 31.25
N LYS A 350 -4.38 -9.31 30.83
CA LYS A 350 -3.47 -10.02 31.75
C LYS A 350 -2.75 -9.04 32.68
N ALA A 351 -2.31 -7.89 32.15
CA ALA A 351 -1.57 -6.88 32.90
C ALA A 351 -2.41 -6.17 33.97
N THR A 352 -3.72 -6.02 33.76
CA THR A 352 -4.62 -5.38 34.73
C THR A 352 -5.03 -6.28 35.89
N GLY A 353 -4.64 -7.56 35.89
CA GLY A 353 -4.95 -8.50 36.99
C GLY A 353 -6.46 -8.69 37.24
N SER A 354 -7.30 -8.38 36.26
CA SER A 354 -8.76 -8.34 36.43
C SER A 354 -9.34 -9.76 36.56
N THR A 355 -9.35 -10.26 37.79
CA THR A 355 -10.09 -11.44 38.25
C THR A 355 -11.42 -11.07 38.90
N SER A 356 -11.90 -9.83 38.73
CA SER A 356 -13.26 -9.45 39.13
C SER A 356 -14.25 -10.25 38.30
N GLU A 357 -15.10 -11.07 38.94
CA GLU A 357 -16.12 -11.87 38.24
C GLU A 357 -17.07 -11.05 37.35
N HIS A 358 -17.10 -9.72 37.57
CA HIS A 358 -17.99 -8.77 36.90
C HIS A 358 -17.29 -7.90 35.84
N GLY A 359 -15.97 -7.97 35.66
CA GLY A 359 -15.22 -7.09 34.75
C GLY A 359 -15.16 -7.57 33.29
N ALA A 360 -14.95 -6.65 32.35
CA ALA A 360 -14.84 -6.93 30.91
C ALA A 360 -13.89 -8.08 30.58
N CYS A 361 -12.71 -8.12 31.19
CA CYS A 361 -11.73 -9.18 30.95
C CYS A 361 -12.20 -10.55 31.47
N ALA A 362 -12.91 -10.61 32.61
CA ALA A 362 -13.46 -11.88 33.13
C ALA A 362 -14.66 -12.37 32.33
N ARG A 363 -15.56 -11.47 31.88
CA ARG A 363 -16.71 -11.84 31.03
C ARG A 363 -16.28 -12.33 29.66
N LEU A 364 -15.26 -11.68 29.07
CA LEU A 364 -14.66 -12.11 27.80
C LEU A 364 -13.83 -13.41 27.92
N LEU A 365 -13.46 -13.84 29.14
CA LEU A 365 -12.78 -15.12 29.40
C LEU A 365 -13.75 -16.26 29.79
N LYS A 366 -14.93 -15.94 30.35
CA LYS A 366 -15.95 -16.90 30.82
C LYS A 366 -17.06 -17.20 29.80
N GLU A 367 -17.37 -16.30 28.86
CA GLU A 367 -18.45 -16.50 27.86
C GLU A 367 -17.91 -16.95 26.49
N ASP A 368 -18.71 -17.78 25.79
CA ASP A 368 -18.50 -18.15 24.38
C ASP A 368 -18.57 -16.89 23.51
N LEU A 369 -17.39 -16.36 23.22
CA LEU A 369 -17.22 -15.29 22.25
C LEU A 369 -17.61 -15.82 20.88
N ASP A 370 -18.40 -15.03 20.17
CA ASP A 370 -18.47 -15.14 18.72
C ASP A 370 -17.11 -14.67 18.19
N ASP A 371 -16.18 -15.61 17.96
CA ASP A 371 -14.94 -15.36 17.24
C ASP A 371 -15.28 -15.48 15.75
N PRO A 372 -15.46 -14.37 15.00
CA PRO A 372 -15.88 -14.43 13.60
C PRO A 372 -14.80 -15.03 12.68
N ARG A 373 -13.69 -15.54 13.23
CA ARG A 373 -12.62 -16.20 12.49
C ARG A 373 -13.07 -17.56 11.98
N ALA A 374 -12.98 -17.76 10.67
CA ALA A 374 -13.13 -19.09 10.07
C ALA A 374 -12.06 -20.05 10.66
N ARG A 375 -12.51 -21.05 11.42
CA ARG A 375 -11.66 -22.17 11.86
C ARG A 375 -11.51 -23.14 10.70
N PHE A 376 -10.42 -23.06 9.94
CA PHE A 376 -10.10 -24.06 8.92
C PHE A 376 -9.16 -25.11 9.50
N THR A 377 -9.62 -26.35 9.61
CA THR A 377 -8.78 -27.52 9.90
C THR A 377 -8.26 -28.07 8.58
N SER A 378 -6.95 -27.99 8.34
CA SER A 378 -6.32 -28.66 7.21
C SER A 378 -6.51 -30.18 7.33
N LYS A 379 -7.03 -30.82 6.28
CA LYS A 379 -6.95 -32.27 6.09
C LYS A 379 -5.72 -32.56 5.25
N ASN A 380 -4.83 -33.42 5.74
CA ASN A 380 -3.71 -33.95 4.96
C ASN A 380 -4.25 -34.68 3.71
N LEU A 381 -3.80 -34.28 2.51
CA LEU A 381 -4.09 -34.99 1.28
C LEU A 381 -3.06 -36.11 1.03
N PRO A 382 -3.45 -37.21 0.35
CA PRO A 382 -2.54 -38.29 -0.02
C PRO A 382 -1.50 -37.82 -1.04
N GLN A 383 -0.25 -38.28 -0.88
CA GLN A 383 0.80 -38.16 -1.90
C GLN A 383 0.39 -38.93 -3.16
N HIS A 384 0.37 -38.25 -4.31
CA HIS A 384 0.29 -38.90 -5.61
C HIS A 384 1.69 -38.90 -6.25
N ASP A 385 2.16 -40.09 -6.62
CA ASP A 385 3.32 -40.30 -7.50
C ASP A 385 2.92 -40.06 -8.96
N GLY A 386 3.76 -39.31 -9.70
CA GLY A 386 3.76 -39.25 -11.17
C GLY A 386 3.55 -37.86 -11.76
N ASP A 387 4.50 -37.44 -12.61
CA ASP A 387 4.73 -36.13 -13.25
C ASP A 387 5.12 -34.98 -12.30
N LEU A 388 6.43 -34.67 -12.29
CA LEU A 388 7.04 -33.63 -11.46
C LEU A 388 6.44 -32.25 -11.77
N PRO A 389 5.70 -31.63 -10.82
CA PRO A 389 5.22 -30.26 -10.95
C PRO A 389 6.38 -29.25 -10.88
N ASP A 390 6.16 -28.02 -11.36
CA ASP A 390 7.16 -26.95 -11.28
C ASP A 390 7.67 -26.82 -9.83
N VAL A 391 9.00 -26.73 -9.66
CA VAL A 391 9.68 -26.65 -8.34
C VAL A 391 9.16 -25.45 -7.51
N TRP A 392 8.56 -24.47 -8.18
CA TRP A 392 7.94 -23.29 -7.58
C TRP A 392 6.47 -23.52 -7.16
N ASP A 393 5.74 -24.41 -7.83
CA ASP A 393 4.36 -24.78 -7.51
C ASP A 393 4.29 -25.86 -6.41
N MET A 394 5.27 -26.75 -6.30
CA MET A 394 5.32 -27.79 -5.26
C MET A 394 5.49 -27.27 -3.83
N VAL A 395 5.92 -26.01 -3.65
CA VAL A 395 6.37 -25.50 -2.35
C VAL A 395 5.43 -24.45 -1.75
N TYR A 396 4.49 -23.88 -2.51
CA TYR A 396 3.60 -22.84 -2.00
C TYR A 396 2.19 -22.97 -2.56
N GLU A 397 1.25 -23.39 -1.71
CA GLU A 397 -0.18 -23.41 -2.01
C GLU A 397 -0.67 -22.08 -2.58
N GLN A 398 -1.56 -22.23 -3.57
CA GLN A 398 -2.22 -21.17 -4.32
C GLN A 398 -3.15 -20.37 -3.42
N VAL A 399 -2.81 -19.09 -3.16
CA VAL A 399 -3.78 -18.09 -2.71
C VAL A 399 -4.02 -17.15 -3.89
N ASP A 400 -5.28 -17.08 -4.33
CA ASP A 400 -5.76 -16.20 -5.40
C ASP A 400 -5.59 -14.72 -4.99
N PRO A 401 -4.72 -13.94 -5.68
CA PRO A 401 -4.48 -12.53 -5.39
C PRO A 401 -5.64 -11.60 -5.76
N GLN A 402 -6.64 -12.09 -6.52
CA GLN A 402 -7.76 -11.27 -7.00
C GLN A 402 -8.98 -11.29 -6.07
N ARG A 403 -9.05 -12.22 -5.12
CA ARG A 403 -9.99 -12.09 -4.00
C ARG A 403 -9.52 -10.91 -3.16
N GLY A 404 -10.41 -9.95 -2.91
CA GLY A 404 -10.14 -8.73 -2.13
C GLY A 404 -9.62 -9.01 -0.71
N PRO A 405 -9.58 -8.05 0.22
CA PRO A 405 -8.93 -8.19 1.53
C PRO A 405 -9.44 -9.35 2.43
N ALA A 406 -10.47 -10.09 1.99
CA ALA A 406 -10.90 -11.38 2.53
C ALA A 406 -10.17 -12.61 1.94
N ALA A 407 -9.13 -12.43 1.10
CA ALA A 407 -8.16 -13.46 0.74
C ALA A 407 -7.24 -13.72 1.95
N VAL A 408 -7.87 -14.26 2.99
CA VAL A 408 -7.34 -15.11 4.03
C VAL A 408 -5.85 -14.86 4.28
N THR A 409 -5.54 -13.79 5.02
CA THR A 409 -4.58 -13.99 6.11
C THR A 409 -5.22 -15.10 6.93
N VAL A 410 -4.83 -16.35 6.67
CA VAL A 410 -5.12 -17.45 7.58
C VAL A 410 -4.32 -17.08 8.82
N LEU A 411 -4.90 -16.24 9.66
CA LEU A 411 -4.53 -16.12 11.05
C LEU A 411 -4.89 -17.49 11.62
N LEU A 412 -3.95 -18.44 11.46
CA LEU A 412 -3.87 -19.61 12.32
C LEU A 412 -4.12 -19.07 13.72
N SER A 413 -5.23 -19.50 14.32
CA SER A 413 -5.62 -19.06 15.64
C SER A 413 -4.50 -19.49 16.57
N PRO A 414 -3.69 -18.56 17.11
CA PRO A 414 -2.62 -18.98 17.98
C PRO A 414 -3.30 -19.60 19.22
N SER A 415 -2.83 -20.77 19.62
CA SER A 415 -3.22 -21.37 20.90
C SER A 415 -2.91 -20.39 22.05
N ASP A 416 -3.56 -20.56 23.21
CA ASP A 416 -3.33 -19.69 24.38
C ASP A 416 -1.85 -19.61 24.79
N GLY A 417 -1.07 -20.67 24.54
CA GLY A 417 0.38 -20.68 24.75
C GLY A 417 1.22 -19.96 23.67
N GLU A 418 0.71 -19.81 22.44
CA GLU A 418 1.35 -19.02 21.38
C GLU A 418 1.10 -17.52 21.56
N LEU A 419 -0.01 -17.14 22.20
CA LEU A 419 -0.35 -15.75 22.52
C LEU A 419 0.54 -15.16 23.62
N ASP A 420 1.07 -15.97 24.54
CA ASP A 420 2.07 -15.53 25.52
C ASP A 420 3.46 -15.26 24.91
N ARG A 421 3.70 -15.68 23.67
CA ARG A 421 4.93 -15.40 22.90
C ARG A 421 4.76 -14.27 21.87
N THR A 422 3.71 -13.46 21.98
CA THR A 422 3.39 -12.41 20.98
C THR A 422 4.17 -11.11 21.18
N ALA A 423 4.72 -10.87 22.37
CA ALA A 423 5.58 -9.72 22.59
C ALA A 423 6.92 -9.94 21.87
N GLN A 424 7.24 -9.03 20.96
CA GLN A 424 8.45 -9.02 20.17
C GLN A 424 9.39 -7.92 20.65
N GLU A 425 10.69 -8.18 20.65
CA GLU A 425 11.70 -7.17 20.93
C GLU A 425 12.08 -6.42 19.65
N TRP A 426 11.94 -5.09 19.69
CA TRP A 426 12.28 -4.20 18.59
C TRP A 426 13.23 -3.12 19.09
N ARG A 427 14.03 -2.55 18.19
CA ARG A 427 14.90 -1.42 18.51
C ARG A 427 14.25 -0.10 18.12
N MET A 428 14.13 0.83 19.06
CA MET A 428 13.74 2.20 18.77
C MET A 428 14.90 2.95 18.11
N LYS A 429 14.62 3.68 17.02
CA LYS A 429 15.60 4.51 16.28
C LYS A 429 15.42 6.01 16.54
N ASN A 430 14.17 6.46 16.67
CA ASN A 430 13.81 7.82 17.06
C ASN A 430 12.37 7.87 17.58
N ILE A 431 12.07 8.92 18.36
CA ILE A 431 10.74 9.20 18.90
C ILE A 431 10.43 10.71 18.78
N SER A 432 9.14 11.02 18.69
CA SER A 432 8.57 12.34 18.93
C SER A 432 7.24 12.19 19.67
N ALA A 433 6.64 13.30 20.09
CA ALA A 433 5.33 13.28 20.74
C ALA A 433 4.22 12.63 19.87
N GLY A 434 4.37 12.62 18.54
CA GLY A 434 3.38 12.08 17.61
C GLY A 434 3.70 10.69 17.06
N GLY A 435 4.85 10.08 17.38
CA GLY A 435 5.24 8.82 16.76
C GLY A 435 6.66 8.37 17.03
N CYS A 436 6.99 7.16 16.58
CA CYS A 436 8.35 6.62 16.68
C CYS A 436 8.74 5.82 15.44
N CYS A 437 10.04 5.55 15.33
CA CYS A 437 10.60 4.65 14.34
C CYS A 437 11.16 3.43 15.04
N LEU A 438 10.71 2.24 14.64
CA LEU A 438 11.16 0.96 15.19
C LEU A 438 11.86 0.16 14.10
N LEU A 439 12.85 -0.63 14.52
CA LEU A 439 13.67 -1.47 13.67
C LEU A 439 13.62 -2.91 14.16
N TRP A 440 13.22 -3.81 13.27
CA TRP A 440 13.32 -5.25 13.45
C TRP A 440 14.65 -5.73 12.88
N GLY A 441 15.55 -6.16 13.78
CA GLY A 441 16.89 -6.62 13.45
C GLY A 441 17.11 -8.13 13.60
N HIS A 442 16.05 -8.90 13.89
CA HIS A 442 16.14 -10.36 14.08
C HIS A 442 15.91 -11.12 12.76
N GLU A 443 16.37 -12.38 12.72
CA GLU A 443 16.04 -13.30 11.64
C GLU A 443 14.56 -13.71 11.68
N GLY A 444 13.94 -13.84 10.50
CA GLY A 444 12.54 -14.21 10.37
C GLY A 444 11.56 -13.02 10.37
N PRO A 445 10.26 -13.28 10.15
CA PRO A 445 9.26 -12.24 9.91
C PRO A 445 8.81 -11.54 11.21
N GLY A 446 8.86 -10.20 11.20
CA GLY A 446 8.39 -9.35 12.31
C GLY A 446 6.87 -9.17 12.38
N ARG A 447 6.09 -9.84 11.52
CA ARG A 447 4.61 -9.81 11.43
C ARG A 447 3.97 -8.41 11.26
N ALA A 448 4.75 -7.35 11.14
CA ALA A 448 4.24 -5.99 10.97
C ALA A 448 3.56 -5.79 9.61
N GLN A 449 2.41 -5.10 9.62
CA GLN A 449 1.68 -4.68 8.44
C GLN A 449 1.29 -3.20 8.54
N VAL A 450 1.32 -2.49 7.41
CA VAL A 450 0.81 -1.11 7.36
C VAL A 450 -0.68 -1.06 7.68
N GLY A 451 -1.08 -0.12 8.52
CA GLY A 451 -2.45 0.05 9.01
C GLY A 451 -2.76 -0.76 10.26
N GLU A 452 -1.84 -1.61 10.74
CA GLU A 452 -2.08 -2.45 11.90
C GLU A 452 -1.89 -1.68 13.22
N LEU A 453 -2.68 -2.05 14.22
CA LEU A 453 -2.58 -1.53 15.57
C LEU A 453 -1.33 -2.13 16.26
N ILE A 454 -0.61 -1.31 17.01
CA ILE A 454 0.62 -1.72 17.69
C ILE A 454 0.63 -1.16 19.12
N GLY A 455 0.94 -2.03 20.08
CA GLY A 455 1.28 -1.69 21.45
C GLY A 455 2.79 -1.62 21.63
N ILE A 456 3.29 -0.57 22.28
CA ILE A 456 4.73 -0.36 22.51
C ILE A 456 4.97 -0.12 24.01
N ARG A 457 5.89 -0.88 24.59
CA ARG A 457 6.34 -0.72 25.98
C ARG A 457 7.85 -0.54 26.02
N GLN A 458 8.32 0.53 26.66
CA GLN A 458 9.75 0.76 26.86
C GLN A 458 10.29 -0.13 27.99
N GLY A 459 11.56 -0.54 27.90
CA GLY A 459 12.20 -1.49 28.84
C GLY A 459 12.18 -1.09 30.32
N ALA A 460 12.61 -2.02 31.18
CA ALA A 460 12.23 -2.24 32.60
C ALA A 460 12.36 -1.09 33.64
N GLY A 461 12.67 0.15 33.25
CA GLY A 461 12.88 1.27 34.17
C GLY A 461 11.75 2.30 34.26
N ALA A 462 10.78 2.31 33.33
CA ALA A 462 9.82 3.41 33.23
C ALA A 462 8.41 2.93 32.87
N THR A 463 7.58 2.70 33.88
CA THR A 463 6.13 2.42 33.80
C THR A 463 5.75 1.16 32.99
N HIS A 464 4.96 0.26 33.56
CA HIS A 464 4.45 -0.92 32.84
C HIS A 464 3.39 -0.60 31.77
N ARG A 465 3.33 0.65 31.26
CA ARG A 465 2.27 1.14 30.38
C ARG A 465 2.59 0.88 28.91
N TRP A 466 1.61 0.32 28.21
CA TRP A 466 1.64 0.12 26.77
C TRP A 466 1.09 1.35 26.07
N HIS A 467 1.93 2.02 25.28
CA HIS A 467 1.49 3.06 24.37
C HIS A 467 0.83 2.42 23.16
N VAL A 468 -0.24 3.02 22.65
CA VAL A 468 -0.97 2.52 21.48
C VAL A 468 -0.67 3.40 20.27
N GLY A 469 -0.37 2.74 19.16
CA GLY A 469 -0.09 3.40 17.89
C GLY A 469 -0.60 2.60 16.70
N VAL A 470 -0.35 3.16 15.52
CA VAL A 470 -0.70 2.57 14.22
C VAL A 470 0.54 2.57 13.34
N ILE A 471 0.81 1.44 12.68
CA ILE A 471 1.91 1.32 11.72
C ILE A 471 1.55 2.12 10.46
N ARG A 472 2.26 3.22 10.20
CA ARG A 472 1.97 4.16 9.10
C ARG A 472 2.87 4.01 7.89
N ARG A 473 4.02 3.36 8.05
CA ARG A 473 4.95 3.09 6.95
C ARG A 473 5.80 1.88 7.26
N MET A 474 6.20 1.18 6.21
CA MET A 474 7.19 0.11 6.27
C MET A 474 8.30 0.39 5.26
N MET A 475 9.52 0.00 5.62
CA MET A 475 10.67 -0.01 4.73
C MET A 475 11.49 -1.26 5.06
N ALA A 476 11.60 -2.17 4.10
CA ALA A 476 12.43 -3.36 4.22
C ALA A 476 13.71 -3.13 3.43
N ASP A 477 14.83 -2.97 4.13
CA ASP A 477 16.16 -2.90 3.53
C ASP A 477 16.86 -4.22 3.84
N GLY A 478 17.26 -4.95 2.80
CA GLY A 478 17.88 -6.28 2.93
C GLY A 478 19.10 -6.31 3.85
N ALA A 479 19.81 -5.19 4.01
CA ALA A 479 20.96 -5.08 4.90
C ALA A 479 20.61 -4.57 6.32
N LYS A 480 19.54 -3.77 6.46
CA LYS A 480 19.20 -3.10 7.73
C LYS A 480 18.03 -3.74 8.47
N GLY A 481 17.31 -4.66 7.85
CA GLY A 481 16.10 -5.28 8.39
C GLY A 481 14.84 -4.49 8.05
N LEU A 482 13.79 -4.67 8.85
CA LEU A 482 12.50 -4.02 8.64
C LEU A 482 12.37 -2.79 9.55
N GLU A 483 12.33 -1.61 8.94
CA GLU A 483 12.02 -0.36 9.62
C GLU A 483 10.53 -0.03 9.49
N ILE A 484 9.87 0.25 10.61
CA ILE A 484 8.49 0.71 10.64
C ILE A 484 8.38 2.11 11.26
N GLY A 485 7.51 2.94 10.70
CA GLY A 485 7.13 4.20 11.31
C GLY A 485 5.76 4.07 11.94
N VAL A 486 5.69 4.34 13.24
CA VAL A 486 4.47 4.26 14.04
C VAL A 486 3.99 5.66 14.37
N GLN A 487 2.70 5.92 14.18
CA GLN A 487 2.03 7.08 14.77
C GLN A 487 1.44 6.67 16.12
N LEU A 488 1.78 7.40 17.18
CA LEU A 488 1.17 7.16 18.49
C LEU A 488 -0.21 7.81 18.51
N ILE A 489 -1.23 7.06 18.95
CA ILE A 489 -2.62 7.52 19.02
C ILE A 489 -3.12 7.64 20.46
N ALA A 490 -2.52 6.92 21.41
CA ALA A 490 -2.80 7.09 22.84
C ALA A 490 -1.60 6.67 23.71
N PRO A 491 -1.37 7.36 24.84
CA PRO A 491 -0.30 6.99 25.78
C PRO A 491 -0.59 5.68 26.54
N TRP A 492 -1.86 5.30 26.65
CA TRP A 492 -2.31 4.04 27.24
C TRP A 492 -3.72 3.70 26.74
N ALA A 493 -4.15 2.47 26.98
CA ALA A 493 -5.49 1.99 26.65
C ALA A 493 -6.03 1.09 27.76
N VAL A 494 -7.37 1.07 27.88
CA VAL A 494 -8.11 0.19 28.78
C VAL A 494 -8.74 -0.93 27.96
N PRO A 495 -8.50 -2.21 28.29
CA PRO A 495 -9.23 -3.30 27.66
C PRO A 495 -10.70 -3.27 28.10
N ALA A 496 -11.61 -3.32 27.14
CA ALA A 496 -13.05 -3.25 27.39
C ALA A 496 -13.81 -4.20 26.46
N ALA A 497 -15.12 -4.29 26.66
CA ALA A 497 -16.05 -4.99 25.78
C ALA A 497 -17.18 -4.06 25.32
N LEU A 498 -17.66 -4.26 24.10
CA LEU A 498 -18.88 -3.64 23.59
C LEU A 498 -20.00 -4.67 23.58
N ARG A 499 -21.18 -4.22 24.02
CA ARG A 499 -22.42 -5.00 23.99
C ARG A 499 -23.48 -4.21 23.22
N GLY A 500 -24.04 -4.81 22.18
CA GLY A 500 -25.16 -4.24 21.42
C GLY A 500 -26.48 -4.28 22.21
N ALA A 501 -27.44 -3.45 21.81
CA ALA A 501 -28.79 -3.50 22.37
C ALA A 501 -29.48 -4.83 21.98
N ALA A 502 -29.85 -5.63 22.97
CA ALA A 502 -30.52 -6.92 22.73
C ALA A 502 -31.83 -6.69 21.97
N HIS A 503 -31.98 -7.27 20.78
CA HIS A 503 -33.25 -7.31 20.06
C HIS A 503 -33.90 -8.69 20.25
N GLY A 504 -34.88 -8.78 21.15
CA GLY A 504 -35.68 -10.00 21.36
C GLY A 504 -35.00 -11.08 22.22
N ARG A 505 -35.14 -12.36 21.83
CA ARG A 505 -34.63 -13.54 22.55
C ARG A 505 -33.15 -13.87 22.29
N GLU A 506 -32.46 -13.08 21.46
CA GLU A 506 -31.03 -13.29 21.19
C GLU A 506 -30.16 -12.79 22.33
N ARG A 507 -29.18 -13.60 22.73
CA ARG A 507 -28.23 -13.28 23.79
C ARG A 507 -27.29 -12.18 23.30
N ALA A 508 -27.15 -11.11 24.08
CA ALA A 508 -26.28 -10.00 23.72
C ALA A 508 -24.82 -10.46 23.68
N VAL A 509 -24.19 -10.42 22.50
CA VAL A 509 -22.81 -10.87 22.29
C VAL A 509 -21.83 -9.78 22.70
N HIS A 510 -20.89 -10.11 23.58
CA HIS A 510 -19.77 -9.23 23.94
C HIS A 510 -18.69 -9.26 22.85
N ARG A 511 -18.30 -8.08 22.37
CA ARG A 511 -17.19 -7.91 21.41
C ARG A 511 -16.02 -7.17 22.05
N ARG A 512 -14.80 -7.52 21.67
CA ARG A 512 -13.58 -6.88 22.21
C ARG A 512 -13.46 -5.44 21.72
N THR A 513 -13.04 -4.54 22.60
CA THR A 513 -12.69 -3.16 22.24
C THR A 513 -11.54 -2.66 23.10
N LEU A 514 -10.79 -1.68 22.59
CA LEU A 514 -9.88 -0.90 23.41
C LEU A 514 -10.44 0.49 23.61
N HIS A 515 -10.60 0.90 24.87
CA HIS A 515 -10.92 2.28 25.20
C HIS A 515 -9.64 3.10 25.30
N LEU A 516 -9.54 4.12 24.46
CA LEU A 516 -8.47 5.12 24.45
C LEU A 516 -8.97 6.38 25.18
N PRO A 517 -8.44 6.67 26.37
CA PRO A 517 -8.83 7.84 27.15
C PRO A 517 -8.52 9.15 26.42
N GLY A 518 -9.34 10.18 26.67
CA GLY A 518 -9.10 11.52 26.17
C GLY A 518 -7.84 12.16 26.76
N ILE A 519 -7.28 13.13 26.03
CA ILE A 519 -6.12 13.92 26.45
C ILE A 519 -6.49 15.39 26.31
N ASP A 520 -6.98 16.00 27.39
CA ASP A 520 -7.47 17.38 27.39
C ASP A 520 -6.41 18.39 26.93
N ALA A 521 -5.15 18.18 27.35
CA ALA A 521 -4.01 19.01 26.96
C ALA A 521 -3.75 19.02 25.45
N LEU A 522 -4.21 18.01 24.71
CA LEU A 522 -4.09 17.89 23.26
C LEU A 522 -5.44 18.09 22.54
N GLN A 523 -6.51 18.45 23.26
CA GLN A 523 -7.88 18.51 22.74
C GLN A 523 -8.28 17.23 22.00
N GLN A 524 -7.79 16.09 22.48
CA GLN A 524 -8.08 14.79 21.90
C GLN A 524 -9.22 14.13 22.70
N PRO A 525 -10.42 13.97 22.12
CA PRO A 525 -11.53 13.32 22.81
C PRO A 525 -11.26 11.82 23.02
N PRO A 526 -11.94 11.17 23.99
CA PRO A 526 -11.87 9.73 24.16
C PRO A 526 -12.36 9.00 22.90
N SER A 527 -11.83 7.81 22.66
CA SER A 527 -12.20 7.00 21.50
C SER A 527 -12.11 5.50 21.78
N LEU A 528 -12.71 4.71 20.91
CA LEU A 528 -12.72 3.25 20.97
C LEU A 528 -12.06 2.66 19.73
N ILE A 529 -11.32 1.57 19.90
CA ILE A 529 -10.82 0.74 18.81
C ILE A 529 -11.63 -0.55 18.74
N THR A 530 -12.28 -0.76 17.61
CA THR A 530 -13.14 -1.92 17.35
C THR A 530 -12.61 -2.73 16.16
N GLU A 531 -13.23 -3.89 15.94
CA GLU A 531 -13.13 -4.60 14.67
C GLU A 531 -13.64 -3.71 13.52
N PRO A 532 -13.06 -3.85 12.31
CA PRO A 532 -13.46 -3.04 11.17
C PRO A 532 -14.87 -3.44 10.70
N HIS A 533 -15.62 -2.46 10.18
CA HIS A 533 -16.94 -2.65 9.57
C HIS A 533 -18.05 -3.26 10.45
N THR A 534 -17.86 -3.38 11.77
CA THR A 534 -18.88 -3.91 12.70
C THR A 534 -19.85 -2.87 13.23
N HIS A 535 -19.45 -1.59 13.24
CA HIS A 535 -20.20 -0.47 13.81
C HIS A 535 -20.22 0.74 12.87
N ARG A 536 -21.14 1.66 13.13
CA ARG A 536 -21.27 2.94 12.42
C ARG A 536 -21.52 4.09 13.39
N ALA A 537 -21.20 5.30 12.95
CA ALA A 537 -21.61 6.51 13.66
C ALA A 537 -23.15 6.53 13.82
N GLY A 538 -23.61 6.82 15.04
CA GLY A 538 -25.00 6.75 15.46
C GLY A 538 -25.35 5.51 16.30
N ASP A 539 -24.55 4.44 16.24
CA ASP A 539 -24.82 3.22 17.01
C ASP A 539 -24.78 3.50 18.51
N THR A 540 -25.78 3.00 19.24
CA THR A 540 -25.84 3.07 20.71
C THR A 540 -25.46 1.71 21.28
N LEU A 541 -24.44 1.68 22.13
CA LEU A 541 -23.80 0.47 22.65
C LEU A 541 -23.62 0.60 24.17
N THR A 542 -23.39 -0.53 24.84
CA THR A 542 -22.94 -0.54 26.23
C THR A 542 -21.45 -0.84 26.26
N LEU A 543 -20.65 0.08 26.80
CA LEU A 543 -19.23 -0.10 27.06
C LEU A 543 -19.06 -0.72 28.44
N VAL A 544 -18.46 -1.91 28.47
CA VAL A 544 -18.15 -2.66 29.69
C VAL A 544 -16.66 -2.58 29.93
N THR A 545 -16.22 -2.04 31.07
CA THR A 545 -14.82 -2.05 31.50
C THR A 545 -14.62 -3.03 32.67
N ALA A 546 -13.44 -3.03 33.30
CA ALA A 546 -13.23 -3.83 34.51
C ALA A 546 -14.04 -3.30 35.71
N ASP A 547 -14.28 -2.00 35.75
CA ASP A 547 -14.78 -1.29 36.93
C ASP A 547 -16.21 -0.79 36.76
N ASP A 548 -16.66 -0.56 35.52
CA ASP A 548 -17.96 0.05 35.23
C ASP A 548 -18.62 -0.47 33.93
N GLU A 549 -19.92 -0.23 33.83
CA GLU A 549 -20.70 -0.33 32.58
C GLU A 549 -21.38 1.01 32.32
N ARG A 550 -21.31 1.50 31.08
CA ARG A 550 -21.95 2.75 30.67
C ARG A 550 -22.53 2.67 29.27
N HIS A 551 -23.64 3.37 29.05
CA HIS A 551 -24.22 3.52 27.72
C HIS A 551 -23.49 4.61 26.95
N ILE A 552 -23.19 4.33 25.68
CA ILE A 552 -22.47 5.23 24.79
C ILE A 552 -23.15 5.31 23.44
N ARG A 553 -22.97 6.44 22.76
CA ARG A 553 -23.33 6.61 21.35
C ARG A 553 -22.08 6.92 20.54
N LEU A 554 -21.83 6.15 19.49
CA LEU A 554 -20.73 6.43 18.56
C LEU A 554 -21.06 7.70 17.76
N THR A 555 -20.17 8.68 17.74
CA THR A 555 -20.43 9.99 17.12
C THR A 555 -19.76 10.12 15.77
N GLN A 556 -18.46 9.83 15.71
CA GLN A 556 -17.65 9.99 14.51
C GLN A 556 -16.69 8.81 14.33
N GLN A 557 -16.64 8.26 13.12
CA GLN A 557 -15.55 7.38 12.71
C GLN A 557 -14.31 8.22 12.39
N VAL A 558 -13.29 8.11 13.24
CA VAL A 558 -12.02 8.82 13.08
C VAL A 558 -11.20 8.17 11.97
N GLU A 559 -11.15 6.84 11.97
CA GLU A 559 -10.35 6.07 11.02
C GLU A 559 -10.91 4.65 10.84
N ASP A 560 -10.76 4.09 9.65
CA ASP A 560 -10.89 2.66 9.38
C ASP A 560 -9.71 2.23 8.47
N THR A 561 -8.94 1.27 8.94
CA THR A 561 -7.78 0.71 8.22
C THR A 561 -8.12 -0.61 7.53
N GLY A 562 -9.35 -1.11 7.68
CA GLY A 562 -9.74 -2.48 7.35
C GLY A 562 -9.13 -3.55 8.26
N LEU A 563 -8.32 -3.16 9.26
CA LEU A 563 -7.80 -4.03 10.33
C LEU A 563 -8.38 -3.67 11.70
N PHE A 564 -8.71 -2.39 11.89
CA PHE A 564 -9.49 -1.87 13.01
C PHE A 564 -10.25 -0.63 12.55
N ALA A 565 -11.27 -0.27 13.31
CA ALA A 565 -11.94 1.03 13.19
C ALA A 565 -11.82 1.81 14.52
N GLN A 566 -11.64 3.13 14.42
CA GLN A 566 -11.58 4.04 15.56
C GLN A 566 -12.79 4.95 15.57
N PHE A 567 -13.51 5.01 16.69
CA PHE A 567 -14.69 5.84 16.87
C PHE A 567 -14.54 6.77 18.07
N GLN A 568 -14.96 8.03 17.90
CA GLN A 568 -15.32 8.89 19.02
C GLN A 568 -16.72 8.51 19.53
N PHE A 569 -16.98 8.78 20.80
CA PHE A 569 -18.26 8.47 21.42
C PHE A 569 -18.57 9.50 22.52
N ASP A 570 -19.87 9.65 22.79
CA ASP A 570 -20.40 10.39 23.93
C ASP A 570 -21.15 9.44 24.86
N GLU A 571 -21.29 9.80 26.13
CA GLU A 571 -22.16 9.08 27.06
C GLU A 571 -23.63 9.25 26.64
N ALA A 572 -24.36 8.15 26.64
CA ALA A 572 -25.78 8.12 26.31
C ALA A 572 -26.59 7.86 27.58
N GLU A 573 -27.77 8.47 27.68
CA GLU A 573 -28.73 8.16 28.75
C GLU A 573 -29.20 6.70 28.63
N SER A 574 -29.36 6.04 29.78
CA SER A 574 -29.86 4.66 29.85
C SER A 574 -31.29 4.62 29.28
N PRO A 575 -31.62 3.69 28.37
CA PRO A 575 -32.96 3.61 27.78
C PRO A 575 -34.09 3.23 28.77
N ASP A 576 -33.81 3.09 30.08
CA ASP A 576 -34.75 2.60 31.11
C ASP A 576 -34.98 3.58 32.30
N SER A 577 -34.96 4.89 32.08
CA SER A 577 -35.41 5.87 33.09
C SER A 577 -36.55 6.78 32.62
N GLY A 578 -37.50 6.22 31.87
CA GLY A 578 -38.67 6.93 31.35
C GLY A 578 -39.91 6.04 31.28
N GLY A 579 -40.34 5.52 32.42
CA GLY A 579 -41.52 4.66 32.52
C GLY A 579 -42.09 4.64 33.93
N ASP A 580 -42.18 5.79 34.60
CA ASP A 580 -43.10 5.93 35.72
C ASP A 580 -44.51 5.90 35.12
N HIS A 581 -45.12 4.71 35.16
CA HIS A 581 -46.51 4.52 34.77
C HIS A 581 -47.38 5.39 35.68
N ASP A 582 -47.84 6.53 35.16
CA ASP A 582 -48.94 7.28 35.77
C ASP A 582 -50.20 6.39 35.72
N PRO A 583 -50.70 5.88 36.85
CA PRO A 583 -51.84 4.96 36.88
C PRO A 583 -53.12 5.64 36.37
N GLN A 584 -53.16 6.98 36.35
CA GLN A 584 -54.34 7.75 35.95
C GLN A 584 -54.60 7.71 34.43
N ALA A 585 -53.57 7.44 33.61
CA ALA A 585 -53.73 7.35 32.16
C ALA A 585 -54.37 6.02 31.71
N PHE A 586 -54.29 4.97 32.53
CA PHE A 586 -54.86 3.65 32.20
C PHE A 586 -56.37 3.58 32.51
N ASP A 587 -56.85 4.30 33.53
CA ASP A 587 -58.28 4.35 33.89
C ASP A 587 -59.12 5.18 32.90
N SER A 588 -58.52 6.14 32.19
CA SER A 588 -59.21 6.93 31.14
C SER A 588 -59.59 6.13 29.88
N LEU A 589 -59.13 4.88 29.74
CA LEU A 589 -59.47 4.02 28.60
C LEU A 589 -60.81 3.29 28.75
N TRP A 590 -61.35 3.17 29.97
CA TRP A 590 -62.62 2.49 30.23
C TRP A 590 -63.86 3.39 30.12
N SER A 591 -63.70 4.71 30.07
CA SER A 591 -64.81 5.64 29.86
C SER A 591 -65.22 5.82 28.39
N VAL A 592 -64.58 5.10 27.47
CA VAL A 592 -64.83 5.17 26.01
C VAL A 592 -65.16 3.80 25.41
N LEU A 593 -65.47 2.80 26.24
CA LEU A 593 -66.00 1.49 25.81
C LEU A 593 -67.45 1.28 26.24
#